data_AF-A0A0F2PIB1-F1
#
_entry.id   AF-A0A0F2PIB1-F1
#
_cell.length_a   1.000
_cell.length_b   1.000
_cell.length_c   1.000
_cell.angle_alpha   90.00
_cell.angle_beta   90.00
_cell.angle_gamma   90.00
#
_symmetry.space_group_name_H-M   'P 1'
#
loop_
_entity.id
_entity.type
_entity.pdbx_description
1 polymer ?
#
loop_
_entity_poly.entity_id
_entity_poly.type
_entity_poly.pdbx_seq_one_letter_code
_entity_poly.pdbx_strand_id
1 'polypeptide(L)'
;MNANKKTLMAVKSFFENQEGWDLDEVISEMVAETGLLKHKDLGDHTLATDECGIEWDGKEICVLSDFIDVYSNAFIVRICNVLDSFVGEDLSNYDFEPNK
;
A
#
# COMPACT_ATOMS: atom_id res chain seq x y z
N MET A 1 6.23 -26.10 10.66
CA MET A 1 4.95 -26.18 9.92
C MET A 1 5.17 -25.41 8.64
N ASN A 2 5.05 -26.01 7.46
CA ASN A 2 5.40 -25.26 6.24
C ASN A 2 4.27 -24.33 5.82
N ALA A 3 4.61 -23.17 5.26
CA ALA A 3 3.62 -22.26 4.74
C ALA A 3 2.75 -22.94 3.66
N ASN A 4 1.43 -22.81 3.78
CA ASN A 4 0.52 -23.42 2.81
C ASN A 4 0.61 -22.66 1.48
N LYS A 5 1.29 -23.26 0.51
CA LYS A 5 1.48 -22.71 -0.84
C LYS A 5 0.16 -22.24 -1.47
N LYS A 6 -0.95 -22.97 -1.29
CA LYS A 6 -2.24 -22.58 -1.88
C LYS A 6 -2.76 -21.28 -1.28
N THR A 7 -2.65 -21.12 0.04
CA THR A 7 -3.07 -19.89 0.72
C THR A 7 -2.20 -18.70 0.30
N LEU A 8 -0.88 -18.85 0.28
CA LEU A 8 0.02 -17.78 -0.17
C LEU A 8 -0.24 -17.36 -1.62
N MET A 9 -0.44 -18.33 -2.51
CA MET A 9 -0.75 -18.03 -3.92
C MET A 9 -2.14 -17.38 -4.08
N ALA A 10 -3.11 -17.73 -3.24
CA ALA A 10 -4.41 -17.06 -3.24
C ALA A 10 -4.30 -15.59 -2.80
N VAL A 11 -3.56 -15.30 -1.72
CA VAL A 11 -3.32 -13.92 -1.26
C VAL A 11 -2.56 -13.12 -2.32
N LYS A 12 -1.52 -13.70 -2.92
CA LYS A 12 -0.79 -13.06 -4.02
C LYS A 12 -1.72 -12.73 -5.20
N SER A 13 -2.53 -13.70 -5.64
CA SER A 13 -3.48 -13.48 -6.74
C SER A 13 -4.50 -12.39 -6.42
N PHE A 14 -4.95 -12.31 -5.16
CA PHE A 14 -5.86 -11.26 -4.69
C PHE A 14 -5.24 -9.86 -4.87
N PHE A 15 -3.95 -9.70 -4.53
CA PHE A 15 -3.23 -8.44 -4.73
C PHE A 15 -2.96 -8.14 -6.22
N GLU A 16 -2.54 -9.13 -7.01
CA GLU A 16 -2.15 -8.91 -8.41
C GLU A 16 -3.34 -8.62 -9.32
N ASN A 17 -4.49 -9.26 -9.09
CA ASN A 17 -5.66 -9.15 -9.95
C ASN A 17 -6.68 -8.11 -9.46
N GLN A 18 -6.44 -7.47 -8.31
CA GLN A 18 -7.41 -6.58 -7.65
C GLN A 18 -8.81 -7.23 -7.54
N GLU A 19 -8.84 -8.53 -7.22
CA GLU A 19 -10.09 -9.30 -7.18
C GLU A 19 -10.92 -8.94 -5.95
N GLY A 20 -11.82 -7.97 -6.08
CA GLY A 20 -12.75 -7.58 -5.01
C GLY A 20 -12.26 -6.43 -4.13
N TRP A 21 -11.28 -5.66 -4.59
CA TRP A 21 -10.86 -4.40 -3.97
C TRP A 21 -10.38 -3.43 -5.05
N ASP A 22 -10.42 -2.13 -4.75
CA ASP A 22 -9.97 -1.07 -5.64
C ASP A 22 -8.80 -0.32 -4.98
N LEU A 23 -7.66 -0.22 -5.67
CA LEU A 23 -6.50 0.49 -5.15
C LEU A 23 -6.78 1.99 -4.96
N ASP A 24 -7.57 2.59 -5.84
CA ASP A 24 -7.91 4.01 -5.76
C ASP A 24 -8.79 4.29 -4.52
N GLU A 25 -9.70 3.36 -4.20
CA GLU A 25 -10.52 3.40 -2.98
C GLU A 25 -9.64 3.32 -1.73
N VAL A 26 -8.73 2.33 -1.67
CA VAL A 26 -7.81 2.16 -0.54
C VAL A 26 -6.93 3.40 -0.34
N ILE A 27 -6.39 3.98 -1.42
CA ILE A 27 -5.59 5.21 -1.34
C ILE A 27 -6.43 6.37 -0.79
N SER A 28 -7.66 6.54 -1.29
CA SER A 28 -8.58 7.60 -0.85
C SER A 28 -8.91 7.48 0.65
N GLU A 29 -9.21 6.26 1.12
CA GLU A 29 -9.46 5.98 2.54
C GLU A 29 -8.23 6.31 3.38
N MET A 30 -7.04 5.86 2.98
CA MET A 30 -5.80 6.16 3.69
C MET A 30 -5.49 7.67 3.75
N VAL A 31 -5.75 8.41 2.68
CA VAL A 31 -5.58 9.88 2.66
C VAL A 31 -6.52 10.53 3.68
N ALA A 32 -7.79 10.10 3.73
CA ALA A 32 -8.77 10.61 4.67
C ALA A 32 -8.43 10.26 6.13
N GLU A 33 -8.03 9.01 6.39
CA GLU A 33 -7.68 8.53 7.73
C GLU A 33 -6.43 9.20 8.29
N THR A 34 -5.40 9.36 7.46
CA THR A 34 -4.13 9.95 7.89
C THR A 34 -4.25 11.46 8.08
N GLY A 35 -5.09 12.13 7.29
CA GLY A 35 -5.33 13.57 7.40
C GLY A 35 -4.06 14.40 7.22
N LEU A 36 -3.07 13.89 6.48
CA LEU A 36 -1.74 14.50 6.33
C LEU A 36 -1.73 15.66 5.34
N LEU A 37 -2.65 15.68 4.37
CA LEU A 37 -2.75 16.72 3.34
C LEU A 37 -3.54 17.93 3.84
N LYS A 38 -3.08 18.54 4.93
CA LYS A 38 -3.68 19.74 5.53
C LYS A 38 -2.81 20.96 5.31
N HIS A 39 -3.45 22.08 5.02
CA HIS A 39 -2.80 23.39 5.02
C HIS A 39 -3.43 24.28 6.09
N LYS A 40 -2.60 25.02 6.83
CA LYS A 40 -3.03 25.90 7.93
C LYS A 40 -4.12 26.90 7.53
N ASP A 41 -4.11 27.34 6.27
CA ASP A 41 -5.03 28.36 5.76
C ASP A 41 -6.36 27.75 5.24
N LEU A 42 -6.47 26.42 5.21
CA LEU A 42 -7.66 25.68 4.77
C LEU A 42 -8.55 25.21 5.94
N GLY A 43 -8.15 25.48 7.19
CA GLY A 43 -8.91 25.08 8.38
C GLY A 43 -9.04 23.55 8.48
N ASP A 44 -10.27 23.06 8.50
CA ASP A 44 -10.59 21.62 8.63
C ASP A 44 -10.57 20.87 7.29
N HIS A 45 -10.35 21.56 6.18
CA HIS A 45 -10.33 20.95 4.85
C HIS A 45 -9.00 20.27 4.55
N THR A 46 -9.06 19.09 3.94
CA THR A 46 -7.91 18.37 3.37
C THR A 46 -7.84 18.63 1.87
N LEU A 47 -6.63 18.77 1.35
CA LEU A 47 -6.36 18.83 -0.08
C LEU A 47 -6.46 17.46 -0.71
N ALA A 48 -6.89 17.41 -1.97
CA ALA A 48 -6.79 16.19 -2.76
C ALA A 48 -5.32 15.94 -3.19
N THR A 49 -4.99 14.69 -3.49
CA THR A 49 -3.63 14.29 -3.88
C THR A 49 -3.19 14.88 -5.22
N ASP A 50 -4.13 15.12 -6.14
CA ASP A 50 -3.90 15.76 -7.43
C ASP A 50 -3.76 17.29 -7.32
N GLU A 51 -4.18 17.89 -6.20
CA GLU A 51 -3.98 19.30 -5.87
C GLU A 51 -2.62 19.57 -5.18
N CYS A 52 -1.85 18.52 -4.91
CA CYS A 52 -0.57 18.61 -4.20
C CYS A 52 0.61 18.27 -5.12
N GLY A 53 1.68 19.08 -5.04
CA GLY A 53 2.94 18.85 -5.75
C GLY A 53 4.07 18.41 -4.82
N ILE A 54 5.01 17.63 -5.35
CA ILE A 54 6.29 17.32 -4.71
C ILE A 54 7.35 18.23 -5.32
N GLU A 55 8.07 18.96 -4.48
CA GLU A 55 9.09 19.93 -4.89
C GLU A 55 10.46 19.64 -4.25
N TRP A 56 11.52 19.94 -5.01
CA TRP A 56 12.90 19.94 -4.52
C TRP A 56 13.63 21.17 -5.04
N ASP A 57 14.18 21.98 -4.13
CA ASP A 57 14.92 23.21 -4.47
C ASP A 57 14.10 24.18 -5.35
N GLY A 58 12.81 24.35 -5.01
CA GLY A 58 11.88 25.21 -5.74
C GLY A 58 11.53 24.72 -7.15
N LYS A 59 11.91 23.50 -7.50
CA LYS A 59 11.54 22.84 -8.75
C LYS A 59 10.52 21.75 -8.47
N GLU A 60 9.45 21.78 -9.24
CA GLU A 60 8.46 20.71 -9.27
C GLU A 60 9.13 19.40 -9.74
N ILE A 61 8.92 18.33 -8.97
CA ILE A 61 9.37 16.98 -9.30
C ILE A 61 8.23 16.22 -9.98
N CYS A 62 7.05 16.19 -9.35
CA CYS A 62 5.83 15.59 -9.88
C CYS A 62 4.60 15.98 -9.05
N VAL A 63 3.41 15.64 -9.54
CA VAL A 63 2.17 15.66 -8.76
C VAL A 63 2.21 14.52 -7.73
N LEU A 64 1.62 14.74 -6.56
CA LEU A 64 1.59 13.75 -5.48
C LEU A 64 0.77 12.51 -5.86
N SER A 65 -0.34 12.66 -6.59
CA SER A 65 -1.11 11.52 -7.12
C SER A 65 -0.24 10.58 -7.96
N ASP A 66 0.53 11.13 -8.91
CA ASP A 66 1.41 10.34 -9.79
C ASP A 66 2.46 9.55 -8.97
N PHE A 67 3.01 10.19 -7.93
CA PHE A 67 3.94 9.52 -7.02
C PHE A 67 3.28 8.35 -6.29
N ILE A 68 2.11 8.59 -5.69
CA ILE A 68 1.37 7.58 -4.91
C ILE A 68 1.00 6.39 -5.80
N ASP A 69 0.50 6.64 -7.01
CA ASP A 69 0.06 5.58 -7.93
C ASP A 69 1.23 4.69 -8.33
N VAL A 70 2.34 5.30 -8.77
CA VAL A 70 3.55 4.57 -9.18
C VAL A 70 4.16 3.81 -8.00
N TYR A 71 4.27 4.47 -6.84
CA TYR A 71 4.86 3.87 -5.65
C TYR A 71 4.01 2.71 -5.12
N SER A 72 2.69 2.87 -5.03
CA SER A 72 1.78 1.87 -4.48
C SER A 72 1.73 0.61 -5.35
N ASN A 73 1.67 0.77 -6.67
CA ASN A 73 1.78 -0.35 -7.60
C ASN A 73 3.11 -1.10 -7.43
N ALA A 74 4.23 -0.37 -7.34
CA ALA A 74 5.54 -0.99 -7.12
C ALA A 74 5.61 -1.69 -5.74
N PHE A 75 5.02 -1.11 -4.71
CA PHE A 75 4.95 -1.69 -3.38
C PHE A 75 4.18 -3.02 -3.35
N ILE A 76 3.02 -3.09 -4.00
CA ILE A 76 2.23 -4.33 -4.13
C ILE A 76 3.06 -5.43 -4.78
N VAL A 77 3.76 -5.13 -5.89
CA VAL A 77 4.66 -6.09 -6.55
C VAL A 77 5.75 -6.59 -5.58
N ARG A 78 6.30 -5.72 -4.72
CA ARG A 78 7.28 -6.14 -3.71
C ARG A 78 6.66 -7.03 -2.64
N ILE A 79 5.43 -6.76 -2.20
CA ILE A 79 4.69 -7.65 -1.28
C ILE A 79 4.48 -9.03 -1.92
N CYS A 80 4.08 -9.11 -3.19
CA CYS A 80 3.93 -10.38 -3.90
C CYS A 80 5.25 -11.17 -3.98
N ASN A 81 6.38 -10.49 -4.18
CA ASN A 81 7.70 -11.13 -4.16
C ASN A 81 8.08 -11.66 -2.76
N VAL A 82 7.70 -10.94 -1.70
CA VAL A 82 7.87 -11.44 -0.33
C VAL A 82 7.01 -12.69 -0.12
N LEU A 83 5.75 -12.70 -0.56
CA LEU A 83 4.88 -13.89 -0.47
C LEU A 83 5.48 -15.10 -1.21
N ASP A 84 6.11 -14.89 -2.36
CA ASP A 84 6.82 -15.94 -3.09
C ASP A 84 8.00 -16.52 -2.28
N SER A 85 8.72 -15.70 -1.51
CA SER A 85 9.85 -16.19 -0.70
C SER A 85 9.42 -17.11 0.44
N PHE A 86 8.17 -16.98 0.93
CA PHE A 86 7.61 -17.86 1.96
C PHE A 86 7.20 -19.25 1.43
N VAL A 87 7.15 -19.46 0.11
CA VAL A 87 6.73 -20.75 -0.46
C VAL A 87 7.72 -21.85 -0.11
N GLY A 88 7.32 -22.75 0.78
CA GLY A 88 8.14 -23.87 1.25
C GLY A 88 9.04 -23.53 2.45
N GLU A 89 8.92 -22.31 3.00
CA GLU A 89 9.58 -21.93 4.25
C GLU A 89 9.01 -22.72 5.43
N ASP A 90 9.88 -23.16 6.34
CA ASP A 90 9.45 -23.79 7.59
C ASP A 90 9.07 -22.71 8.61
N LEU A 91 7.78 -22.62 8.89
CA LEU A 91 7.23 -21.66 9.84
C LEU A 91 7.36 -22.12 11.30
N SER A 92 8.06 -23.23 11.58
CA SER A 92 8.24 -23.73 12.95
C SER A 92 8.91 -22.73 13.91
N ASN A 93 9.68 -21.79 13.37
CA ASN A 93 10.39 -20.75 14.14
C ASN A 93 9.57 -19.46 14.33
N TYR A 94 8.35 -19.38 13.79
CA TYR A 94 7.47 -18.22 13.96
C TYR A 94 6.54 -18.47 15.14
N ASP A 95 6.53 -17.54 16.10
CA ASP A 95 5.66 -17.60 17.27
C ASP A 95 4.27 -17.09 16.88
N PHE A 96 3.37 -18.01 16.55
CA PHE A 96 1.98 -17.68 16.27
C PHE A 96 1.21 -17.67 17.59
N GLU A 97 1.40 -16.63 18.42
CA GLU A 97 0.48 -16.43 19.53
C GLU A 97 -0.92 -16.15 18.95
N PRO A 98 -1.95 -16.95 19.30
CA PRO A 98 -3.30 -16.61 18.91
C PRO A 98 -3.66 -15.30 19.61
N ASN A 99 -3.95 -14.25 18.82
CA ASN A 99 -4.52 -13.01 19.33
C ASN A 99 -5.74 -13.37 20.19
N LYS A 100 -5.68 -13.03 21.48
CA LYS A 100 -6.76 -13.23 22.46
C LYS A 100 -7.90 -12.26 22.24
#